data_AF-A0A8D6YB56-F1
#
_entry.id   AF-A0A8D6YB56-F1
#
_cell.length_a   1.000
_cell.length_b   1.000
_cell.length_c   1.000
_cell.angle_alpha   90.00
_cell.angle_beta   90.00
_cell.angle_gamma   90.00
#
_symmetry.space_group_name_H-M   'P 1'
#
loop_
_entity.id
_entity.type
_entity.pdbx_description
1 polymer ?
#
loop_
_entity_poly.entity_id
_entity_poly.type
_entity_poly.pdbx_seq_one_letter_code
_entity_poly.pdbx_strand_id
1 'polypeptide(L)'
;MEKRSKLLSIEVKNIGCIGNDGATVELDDIVCLVGRNNAGKSTILNSYELAKAKRTFKSTDRHQHATDDQPSEVVLSVHIPEGIGNVPAKWKSEINGYLVVKSRWRWSPPEYKMQRQTWNPALDSPNGDWDPDEKAAGLDTVFGSRLPEPIRINSLDDAATEQDQLLNLALGPLAKELERSAKDPESKLAQAVSSIQKTVTAAAQEHMEHFQGIAGKVTTGFKGVFPQLGVNLDLNPSSPTLKFIEMLKSGSQLSVLDGTTRTSAAQQGTGARRALFWAILQVRNEMERDTATRNEYQKNLEKDLTALLKPKAKSAKGEPVINAQEKIDEIKALLAAHSEGAPIPKDEGDVAFPGYLLLIDEPTSPRF
;
A
#
# COMPACT_ATOMS: atom_id res chain seq x y z
N MET A 1 -0.39 -8.82 -27.61
CA MET A 1 0.54 -8.57 -26.48
C MET A 1 -0.30 -8.12 -25.29
N GLU A 2 -0.05 -8.67 -24.10
CA GLU A 2 -0.76 -8.30 -22.86
C GLU A 2 -0.59 -6.79 -22.63
N LYS A 3 -1.70 -6.04 -22.56
CA LYS A 3 -1.64 -4.58 -22.39
C LYS A 3 -1.60 -4.13 -20.93
N ARG A 4 -1.71 -5.07 -19.98
CA ARG A 4 -1.77 -4.82 -18.54
C ARG A 4 -0.51 -5.30 -17.82
N SER A 5 -0.16 -4.62 -16.73
CA SER A 5 0.86 -5.15 -15.82
C SER A 5 0.41 -6.46 -15.20
N LYS A 6 1.31 -7.44 -15.12
CA LYS A 6 1.03 -8.78 -14.57
C LYS A 6 2.20 -9.24 -13.71
N LEU A 7 1.92 -9.73 -12.50
CA LEU A 7 2.91 -10.41 -11.68
C LEU A 7 3.12 -11.82 -12.25
N LEU A 8 4.35 -12.15 -12.67
CA LEU A 8 4.66 -13.38 -13.41
C LEU A 8 5.27 -14.46 -12.53
N SER A 9 6.11 -14.09 -11.56
CA SER A 9 6.72 -15.06 -10.65
C SER A 9 7.20 -14.44 -9.36
N ILE A 10 7.31 -15.28 -8.35
CA ILE A 10 7.98 -15.02 -7.08
C ILE A 10 9.06 -16.07 -6.84
N GLU A 11 10.28 -15.63 -6.55
CA GLU A 11 11.38 -16.46 -6.08
C GLU A 11 11.72 -16.06 -4.65
N VAL A 12 11.94 -17.05 -3.77
CA VAL A 12 12.18 -16.88 -2.35
C VAL A 12 13.42 -17.66 -1.94
N LYS A 13 14.32 -17.04 -1.17
CA LYS A 13 15.52 -17.68 -0.61
C LYS A 13 15.73 -17.32 0.85
N ASN A 14 16.14 -18.31 1.64
CA ASN A 14 16.52 -18.15 3.05
C ASN A 14 15.44 -17.51 3.95
N ILE A 15 14.15 -17.76 3.69
CA ILE A 15 13.02 -17.29 4.50
C ILE A 15 12.24 -18.51 5.03
N GLY A 16 11.95 -18.54 6.32
CA GLY A 16 11.24 -19.62 6.99
C GLY A 16 11.89 -20.98 6.74
N CYS A 17 11.12 -21.93 6.23
CA CYS A 17 11.64 -23.26 5.86
C CYS A 17 12.30 -23.32 4.47
N ILE A 18 12.26 -22.25 3.67
CA ILE A 18 12.89 -22.21 2.35
C ILE A 18 14.36 -21.81 2.54
N GLY A 19 15.26 -22.74 2.21
CA GLY A 19 16.71 -22.56 2.36
C GLY A 19 17.38 -21.84 1.19
N ASN A 20 18.69 -22.05 1.06
CA ASN A 20 19.53 -21.32 0.10
C ASN A 20 19.31 -21.72 -1.36
N ASP A 21 18.88 -22.98 -1.59
CA ASP A 21 18.48 -23.45 -2.93
C ASP A 21 17.28 -22.65 -3.49
N GLY A 22 16.50 -22.05 -2.58
CA GLY A 22 15.35 -21.22 -2.91
C GLY A 22 14.15 -22.02 -3.42
N ALA A 23 13.07 -21.29 -3.69
CA ALA A 23 11.89 -21.80 -4.35
C ALA A 23 11.34 -20.74 -5.30
N THR A 24 10.97 -21.15 -6.51
CA THR A 24 10.34 -20.29 -7.51
C THR A 24 8.93 -20.76 -7.78
N VAL A 25 7.98 -19.83 -7.81
CA VAL A 25 6.59 -20.08 -8.16
C VAL A 25 6.23 -19.16 -9.33
N GLU A 26 5.85 -19.75 -10.45
CA GLU A 26 5.23 -19.04 -11.57
C GLU A 26 3.78 -18.72 -11.22
N LEU A 27 3.34 -17.53 -11.58
CA LEU A 27 2.06 -16.96 -11.20
C LEU A 27 1.18 -16.72 -12.42
N ASP A 28 -0.08 -17.09 -12.29
CA ASP A 28 -1.14 -16.83 -13.25
C ASP A 28 -2.42 -16.39 -12.52
N ASP A 29 -3.56 -16.34 -13.21
CA ASP A 29 -4.84 -15.87 -12.64
C ASP A 29 -5.25 -16.64 -11.37
N ILE A 30 -4.98 -17.96 -11.31
CA ILE A 30 -5.19 -18.80 -10.12
C ILE A 30 -4.00 -19.74 -9.93
N VAL A 31 -3.43 -19.74 -8.72
CA VAL A 31 -2.28 -20.59 -8.36
C VAL A 31 -2.59 -21.39 -7.10
N CYS A 32 -2.50 -22.71 -7.19
CA CYS A 32 -2.72 -23.61 -6.06
C CYS A 32 -1.39 -24.22 -5.60
N LEU A 33 -0.91 -23.82 -4.41
CA LEU A 33 0.28 -24.40 -3.80
C LEU A 33 -0.09 -25.68 -3.05
N VAL A 34 0.30 -26.85 -3.58
CA VAL A 34 0.02 -28.16 -2.96
C VAL A 34 1.30 -28.81 -2.48
N GLY A 35 1.29 -29.33 -1.25
CA GLY A 35 2.46 -29.98 -0.66
C GLY A 35 2.27 -30.35 0.80
N ARG A 36 3.22 -31.10 1.36
CA ARG A 36 3.19 -31.52 2.77
C ARG A 36 3.24 -30.32 3.73
N ASN A 37 2.90 -30.57 4.99
CA ASN A 37 3.09 -29.57 6.05
C ASN A 37 4.57 -29.18 6.13
N ASN A 38 4.83 -27.91 6.43
CA ASN A 38 6.17 -27.32 6.48
C ASN A 38 6.95 -27.28 5.14
N ALA A 39 6.31 -27.55 4.00
CA ALA A 39 6.95 -27.51 2.67
C ALA A 39 7.13 -26.09 2.10
N GLY A 40 6.80 -25.03 2.84
CA GLY A 40 7.01 -23.63 2.41
C GLY A 40 5.81 -22.94 1.75
N LYS A 41 4.63 -23.57 1.68
CA LYS A 41 3.42 -22.98 1.09
C LYS A 41 3.08 -21.60 1.68
N SER A 42 2.86 -21.53 3.00
CA SER A 42 2.57 -20.27 3.70
C SER A 42 3.77 -19.32 3.71
N THR A 43 5.00 -19.84 3.56
CA THR A 43 6.22 -19.05 3.42
C THR A 43 6.21 -18.25 2.13
N ILE A 44 5.77 -18.82 1.00
CA ILE A 44 5.62 -18.08 -0.27
C ILE A 44 4.63 -16.91 -0.10
N LEU A 45 3.48 -17.14 0.57
CA LEU A 45 2.50 -16.08 0.83
C LEU A 45 3.09 -14.97 1.72
N ASN A 46 3.77 -15.35 2.81
CA ASN A 46 4.46 -14.41 3.70
C ASN A 46 5.53 -13.59 2.95
N SER A 47 6.28 -14.21 2.05
CA SER A 47 7.33 -13.57 1.24
C SER A 47 6.76 -12.48 0.33
N TYR A 48 5.59 -12.69 -0.25
CA TYR A 48 4.92 -11.65 -1.02
C TYR A 48 4.52 -10.45 -0.14
N GLU A 49 3.98 -10.71 1.06
CA GLU A 49 3.62 -9.67 2.03
C GLU A 49 4.85 -8.87 2.52
N LEU A 50 6.00 -9.54 2.66
CA LEU A 50 7.29 -8.92 2.99
C LEU A 50 7.76 -7.98 1.86
N ALA A 51 7.71 -8.42 0.61
CA ALA A 51 8.08 -7.59 -0.55
C ALA A 51 7.17 -6.35 -0.72
N LYS A 52 5.88 -6.48 -0.37
CA LYS A 52 4.92 -5.36 -0.35
C LYS A 52 4.97 -4.51 0.93
N ALA A 53 5.89 -4.79 1.85
CA ALA A 53 6.02 -4.12 3.15
C ALA A 53 4.71 -4.09 3.97
N LYS A 54 3.84 -5.09 3.78
CA LYS A 54 2.66 -5.32 4.63
C LYS A 54 2.99 -6.13 5.86
N ARG A 55 4.13 -6.82 5.82
CA ARG A 55 4.77 -7.49 6.94
C ARG A 55 6.18 -6.93 7.11
N THR A 56 6.61 -6.75 8.35
CA THR A 56 8.00 -6.42 8.66
C THR A 56 8.80 -7.70 8.86
N PHE A 57 9.93 -7.82 8.16
CA PHE A 57 10.86 -8.94 8.33
C PHE A 57 11.44 -8.94 9.75
N LYS A 58 11.40 -10.09 10.40
CA LYS A 58 12.02 -10.32 11.72
C LYS A 58 13.17 -11.32 11.58
N SER A 59 14.12 -11.30 12.50
CA SER A 59 15.18 -12.31 12.56
C SER A 59 14.63 -13.73 12.65
N THR A 60 13.45 -13.92 13.24
CA THR A 60 12.72 -15.21 13.30
C THR A 60 12.14 -15.66 11.97
N ASP A 61 11.97 -14.76 10.99
CA ASP A 61 11.54 -15.11 9.64
C ASP A 61 12.71 -15.67 8.81
N ARG A 62 13.95 -15.55 9.28
CA ARG A 62 15.14 -16.06 8.60
C ARG A 62 15.20 -17.58 8.62
N HIS A 63 15.67 -18.18 7.51
CA HIS A 63 16.02 -19.59 7.49
C HIS A 63 17.18 -19.89 8.44
N GLN A 64 16.96 -20.80 9.38
CA GLN A 64 17.89 -21.04 10.50
C GLN A 64 19.23 -21.63 10.09
N HIS A 65 19.31 -22.33 8.96
CA HIS A 65 20.55 -22.93 8.47
C HIS A 65 21.35 -22.02 7.52
N ALA A 66 20.85 -20.81 7.24
CA ALA A 66 21.55 -19.89 6.35
C ALA A 66 22.66 -19.14 7.11
N THR A 67 23.85 -19.10 6.55
CA THR A 67 25.02 -18.40 7.09
C THR A 67 24.95 -16.89 6.88
N ASP A 68 25.72 -16.08 7.60
CA ASP A 68 25.59 -14.60 7.55
C ASP A 68 25.83 -13.99 6.16
N ASP A 69 26.60 -14.66 5.30
CA ASP A 69 26.82 -14.33 3.89
C ASP A 69 25.65 -14.70 2.96
N GLN A 70 24.69 -15.50 3.45
CA GLN A 70 23.50 -15.94 2.72
C GLN A 70 22.28 -15.10 3.12
N PRO A 71 21.99 -13.99 2.43
CA PRO A 71 20.88 -13.11 2.77
C PRO A 71 19.52 -13.80 2.57
N SER A 72 18.50 -13.25 3.22
CA SER A 72 17.10 -13.58 2.92
C SER A 72 16.63 -12.74 1.74
N GLU A 73 16.02 -13.35 0.74
CA GLU A 73 15.68 -12.68 -0.51
C GLU A 73 14.28 -13.05 -1.01
N VAL A 74 13.60 -12.06 -1.58
CA VAL A 74 12.42 -12.23 -2.41
C VAL A 74 12.66 -11.53 -3.73
N VAL A 75 12.45 -12.21 -4.85
CA VAL A 75 12.54 -11.66 -6.20
C VAL A 75 11.16 -11.74 -6.85
N LEU A 76 10.68 -10.63 -7.39
CA LEU A 76 9.44 -10.58 -8.16
C LEU A 76 9.76 -10.25 -9.62
N SER A 77 9.18 -11.03 -10.54
CA SER A 77 9.19 -10.74 -11.97
C SER A 77 7.84 -10.20 -12.39
N VAL A 78 7.81 -9.01 -12.98
CA VAL A 78 6.56 -8.32 -13.35
C VAL A 78 6.60 -7.90 -14.81
N HIS A 79 5.54 -8.20 -15.53
CA HIS A 79 5.31 -7.64 -16.85
C HIS A 79 4.92 -6.17 -16.74
N ILE A 80 5.66 -5.28 -17.41
CA ILE A 80 5.33 -3.86 -17.54
C ILE A 80 5.35 -3.46 -19.03
N PRO A 81 4.17 -3.36 -19.68
CA PRO A 81 4.02 -2.95 -21.07
C PRO A 81 4.71 -1.61 -21.42
N GLU A 82 4.90 -1.36 -22.72
CA GLU A 82 5.39 -0.05 -23.19
C GLU A 82 4.38 1.06 -22.91
N GLY A 83 4.87 2.28 -22.68
CA GLY A 83 4.03 3.44 -22.34
C GLY A 83 3.50 3.47 -20.90
N ILE A 84 3.69 2.39 -20.11
CA ILE A 84 3.18 2.29 -18.74
C ILE A 84 4.26 2.64 -17.71
N GLY A 85 4.04 3.77 -17.02
CA GLY A 85 4.95 4.28 -16.01
C GLY A 85 6.30 4.67 -16.62
N ASN A 86 6.97 5.69 -16.09
CA ASN A 86 8.29 6.08 -16.60
C ASN A 86 9.36 5.06 -16.19
N VAL A 87 9.22 3.79 -16.58
CA VAL A 87 10.25 2.75 -16.44
C VAL A 87 11.10 2.75 -17.70
N PRO A 88 12.38 3.17 -17.63
CA PRO A 88 13.26 3.16 -18.79
C PRO A 88 13.38 1.76 -19.41
N ALA A 89 13.45 1.69 -20.74
CA ALA A 89 13.56 0.43 -21.47
C ALA A 89 14.79 -0.40 -21.04
N LYS A 90 15.86 0.23 -20.54
CA LYS A 90 17.05 -0.46 -20.03
C LYS A 90 16.77 -1.48 -18.93
N TRP A 91 15.64 -1.36 -18.22
CA TRP A 91 15.26 -2.27 -17.13
C TRP A 91 14.37 -3.44 -17.56
N LYS A 92 13.93 -3.44 -18.83
CA LYS A 92 12.97 -4.40 -19.36
C LYS A 92 13.71 -5.47 -20.15
N SER A 93 13.44 -6.72 -19.85
CA SER A 93 13.87 -7.87 -20.66
C SER A 93 12.67 -8.48 -21.34
N GLU A 94 12.76 -8.74 -22.64
CA GLU A 94 11.72 -9.47 -23.34
C GLU A 94 11.86 -10.98 -23.08
N ILE A 95 10.87 -11.56 -22.41
CA ILE A 95 10.84 -13.00 -22.05
C ILE A 95 9.44 -13.51 -22.35
N ASN A 96 9.32 -14.52 -23.23
CA ASN A 96 8.04 -15.17 -23.58
C ASN A 96 6.94 -14.18 -24.01
N GLY A 97 7.30 -13.12 -24.75
CA GLY A 97 6.37 -12.08 -25.19
C GLY A 97 5.96 -11.07 -24.11
N TYR A 98 6.54 -11.14 -22.92
CA TYR A 98 6.39 -10.15 -21.86
C TYR A 98 7.62 -9.26 -21.73
N LEU A 99 7.41 -7.97 -21.53
CA LEU A 99 8.43 -7.04 -21.06
C LEU A 99 8.58 -7.16 -19.54
N VAL A 100 9.57 -7.91 -19.09
CA VAL A 100 9.78 -8.29 -17.69
C VAL A 100 10.74 -7.31 -17.01
N VAL A 101 10.32 -6.80 -15.87
CA VAL A 101 11.17 -6.09 -14.91
C VAL A 101 11.29 -6.95 -13.66
N LYS A 102 12.52 -7.17 -13.19
CA LYS A 102 12.78 -7.93 -11.96
C LYS A 102 13.23 -7.00 -10.84
N SER A 103 12.65 -7.18 -9.66
CA SER A 103 13.06 -6.49 -8.43
C SER A 103 13.35 -7.51 -7.33
N ARG A 104 14.43 -7.28 -6.59
CA ARG A 104 14.84 -8.09 -5.44
C ARG A 104 14.73 -7.28 -4.16
N TRP A 105 14.13 -7.88 -3.14
CA TRP A 105 14.16 -7.41 -1.76
C TRP A 105 15.09 -8.32 -0.96
N ARG A 106 16.03 -7.73 -0.25
CA ARG A 106 17.09 -8.40 0.49
C ARG A 106 17.09 -7.95 1.93
N TRP A 107 17.24 -8.90 2.85
CA TRP A 107 17.44 -8.66 4.28
C TRP A 107 18.71 -9.39 4.73
N SER A 108 19.66 -8.62 5.24
CA SER A 108 20.97 -9.12 5.69
C SER A 108 21.21 -8.78 7.16
N PRO A 109 21.93 -9.65 7.91
CA PRO A 109 22.42 -9.32 9.24
C PRO A 109 23.32 -8.06 9.22
N PRO A 110 23.47 -7.35 10.34
CA PRO A 110 22.80 -7.58 11.63
C PRO A 110 21.43 -6.89 11.74
N GLU A 111 21.15 -5.89 10.90
CA GLU A 111 19.99 -5.02 11.07
C GLU A 111 18.72 -5.51 10.38
N TYR A 112 18.84 -6.42 9.40
CA TYR A 112 17.74 -6.91 8.57
C TYR A 112 16.86 -5.77 8.02
N LYS A 113 17.49 -4.67 7.60
CA LYS A 113 16.79 -3.61 6.87
C LYS A 113 16.48 -4.08 5.46
N MET A 114 15.27 -3.79 5.01
CA MET A 114 14.83 -4.10 3.65
C MET A 114 15.64 -3.27 2.65
N GLN A 115 16.42 -3.94 1.81
CA GLN A 115 17.16 -3.35 0.70
C GLN A 115 16.55 -3.82 -0.61
N ARG A 116 16.21 -2.90 -1.50
CA ARG A 116 15.66 -3.23 -2.81
C ARG A 116 16.68 -2.96 -3.91
N GLN A 117 16.76 -3.87 -4.87
CA GLN A 117 17.58 -3.74 -6.08
C GLN A 117 16.75 -4.09 -7.32
N THR A 118 17.10 -3.50 -8.45
CA THR A 118 16.47 -3.78 -9.75
C THR A 118 17.47 -4.51 -10.64
N TRP A 119 17.00 -5.50 -11.38
CA TRP A 119 17.84 -6.23 -12.34
C TRP A 119 18.16 -5.34 -13.53
N ASN A 120 19.44 -5.21 -13.87
CA ASN A 120 19.93 -4.48 -15.03
C ASN A 120 20.49 -5.47 -16.07
N PRO A 121 19.76 -5.73 -17.16
CA PRO A 121 20.22 -6.57 -18.26
C PRO A 121 21.47 -6.07 -18.98
N ALA A 122 21.81 -4.79 -18.84
CA ALA A 122 22.92 -4.15 -19.54
C ALA A 122 24.22 -4.11 -18.71
N LEU A 123 24.21 -4.58 -17.46
CA LEU A 123 25.46 -4.73 -16.68
C LEU A 123 26.32 -5.85 -17.27
N ASP A 124 27.63 -5.68 -17.12
CA ASP A 124 28.71 -6.46 -17.76
C ASP A 124 28.89 -7.86 -17.13
N SER A 125 27.79 -8.59 -17.07
CA SER A 125 27.68 -10.00 -16.71
C SER A 125 26.95 -10.73 -17.84
N PRO A 126 27.27 -12.00 -18.13
CA PRO A 126 26.75 -12.72 -19.30
C PRO A 126 25.21 -12.77 -19.42
N ASN A 127 24.46 -12.45 -18.36
CA ASN A 127 23.00 -12.39 -18.34
C ASN A 127 22.42 -11.08 -17.74
N GLY A 128 23.26 -10.08 -17.45
CA GLY A 128 22.93 -8.93 -16.59
C GLY A 128 23.27 -9.17 -15.12
N ASP A 129 23.07 -8.16 -14.27
CA ASP A 129 23.29 -8.25 -12.81
C ASP A 129 22.33 -7.36 -12.02
N TRP A 130 22.28 -7.52 -10.70
CA TRP A 130 21.57 -6.64 -9.78
C TRP A 130 22.31 -5.32 -9.63
N ASP A 131 21.62 -4.21 -9.93
CA ASP A 131 22.23 -2.90 -9.82
C ASP A 131 22.52 -2.52 -8.34
N PRO A 132 23.77 -2.18 -7.99
CA PRO A 132 24.16 -1.88 -6.61
C PRO A 132 23.76 -0.47 -6.16
N ASP A 133 23.66 0.48 -7.09
CA ASP A 133 23.58 1.91 -6.79
C ASP A 133 22.29 2.58 -7.32
N GLU A 134 21.64 2.01 -8.34
CA GLU A 134 20.38 2.54 -8.85
C GLU A 134 19.19 2.09 -7.99
N LYS A 135 18.94 2.86 -6.93
CA LYS A 135 17.56 3.22 -6.56
C LYS A 135 17.01 4.03 -7.73
N ALA A 136 16.55 3.36 -8.78
CA ALA A 136 16.04 4.04 -9.94
C ALA A 136 14.90 4.98 -9.50
N ALA A 137 15.21 6.27 -9.41
CA ALA A 137 14.32 7.26 -8.81
C ALA A 137 13.01 7.27 -9.60
N GLY A 138 11.90 6.94 -8.93
CA GLY A 138 10.57 6.80 -9.55
C GLY A 138 10.21 5.38 -9.98
N LEU A 139 11.19 4.49 -10.24
CA LEU A 139 10.94 3.08 -10.56
C LEU A 139 10.42 2.31 -9.35
N ASP A 140 10.82 2.73 -8.14
CA ASP A 140 10.32 2.11 -6.91
C ASP A 140 8.82 2.32 -6.73
N THR A 141 8.38 3.57 -6.86
CA THR A 141 6.98 3.97 -6.78
C THR A 141 6.17 3.35 -7.91
N VAL A 142 6.71 3.37 -9.15
CA VAL A 142 6.03 2.78 -10.30
C VAL A 142 5.88 1.26 -10.10
N PHE A 143 6.95 0.53 -9.78
CA PHE A 143 6.86 -0.91 -9.57
C PHE A 143 5.91 -1.27 -8.40
N GLY A 144 6.04 -0.58 -7.27
CA GLY A 144 5.18 -0.79 -6.10
C GLY A 144 3.69 -0.53 -6.40
N SER A 145 3.41 0.48 -7.23
CA SER A 145 2.05 0.80 -7.70
C SER A 145 1.48 -0.22 -8.70
N ARG A 146 2.32 -1.02 -9.37
CA ARG A 146 1.87 -2.04 -10.33
C ARG A 146 1.76 -3.44 -9.72
N LEU A 147 2.27 -3.63 -8.51
CA LEU A 147 2.11 -4.88 -7.78
C LEU A 147 0.74 -4.95 -7.11
N PRO A 148 0.01 -6.07 -7.26
CA PRO A 148 -1.25 -6.30 -6.57
C PRO A 148 -1.17 -6.07 -5.06
N GLU A 149 -2.23 -5.50 -4.46
CA GLU A 149 -2.32 -5.40 -3.01
C GLU A 149 -2.69 -6.79 -2.44
N PRO A 150 -1.91 -7.34 -1.48
CA PRO A 150 -2.24 -8.63 -0.91
C PRO A 150 -3.45 -8.49 0.03
N ILE A 151 -4.39 -9.42 -0.10
CA ILE A 151 -5.44 -9.68 0.90
C ILE A 151 -5.24 -11.10 1.38
N ARG A 152 -5.02 -11.26 2.68
CA ARG A 152 -4.86 -12.59 3.28
C ARG A 152 -6.17 -13.04 3.90
N ILE A 153 -6.55 -14.28 3.60
CA ILE A 153 -7.61 -15.02 4.30
C ILE A 153 -6.93 -16.21 4.96
N ASN A 154 -6.89 -16.24 6.30
CA ASN A 154 -6.40 -17.41 7.00
C ASN A 154 -7.54 -18.40 7.21
N SER A 155 -7.23 -19.68 7.14
CA SER A 155 -8.18 -20.75 7.39
C SER A 155 -8.68 -20.86 8.82
N LEU A 156 -7.91 -20.34 9.78
CA LEU A 156 -8.17 -20.45 11.21
C LEU A 156 -8.70 -19.15 11.82
N ASP A 157 -9.03 -18.16 10.99
CA ASP A 157 -9.61 -16.91 11.48
C ASP A 157 -11.00 -17.21 12.09
N ASP A 158 -11.24 -16.68 13.28
CA ASP A 158 -12.54 -16.80 13.94
C ASP A 158 -13.54 -15.79 13.35
N ALA A 159 -14.82 -15.93 13.71
CA ALA A 159 -15.87 -15.07 13.17
C ALA A 159 -15.66 -13.57 13.50
N ALA A 160 -15.00 -13.28 14.62
CA ALA A 160 -14.68 -11.91 15.01
C ALA A 160 -13.57 -11.32 14.14
N THR A 161 -12.53 -12.09 13.86
CA THR A 161 -11.40 -11.71 12.99
C THR A 161 -11.87 -11.50 11.56
N GLU A 162 -12.70 -12.40 11.03
CA GLU A 162 -13.30 -12.24 9.71
C GLU A 162 -14.20 -10.99 9.66
N GLN A 163 -15.02 -10.75 10.68
CA GLN A 163 -15.84 -9.52 10.74
C GLN A 163 -14.97 -8.26 10.77
N ASP A 164 -13.85 -8.27 11.50
CA ASP A 164 -12.91 -7.16 11.54
C ASP A 164 -12.32 -6.87 10.16
N GLN A 165 -11.91 -7.94 9.46
CA GLN A 165 -11.43 -7.85 8.07
C GLN A 165 -12.50 -7.28 7.13
N LEU A 166 -13.76 -7.73 7.24
CA LEU A 166 -14.87 -7.20 6.45
C LEU A 166 -15.10 -5.70 6.71
N LEU A 167 -15.06 -5.27 7.97
CA LEU A 167 -15.19 -3.85 8.33
C LEU A 167 -14.00 -3.03 7.82
N ASN A 168 -12.76 -3.54 7.95
CA ASN A 168 -11.59 -2.90 7.36
C ASN A 168 -11.72 -2.77 5.84
N LEU A 169 -12.27 -3.78 5.17
CA LEU A 169 -12.50 -3.76 3.74
C LEU A 169 -13.54 -2.71 3.35
N ALA A 170 -14.69 -2.70 4.03
CA ALA A 170 -15.81 -1.81 3.71
C ALA A 170 -15.54 -0.34 4.07
N LEU A 171 -14.93 -0.08 5.24
CA LEU A 171 -14.74 1.27 5.78
C LEU A 171 -13.39 1.90 5.38
N GLY A 172 -12.46 1.11 4.87
CA GLY A 172 -11.13 1.56 4.47
C GLY A 172 -11.12 2.76 3.51
N PRO A 173 -11.94 2.78 2.44
CA PRO A 173 -12.03 3.94 1.54
C PRO A 173 -12.47 5.22 2.24
N LEU A 174 -13.50 5.14 3.09
CA LEU A 174 -13.97 6.29 3.87
C LEU A 174 -12.90 6.78 4.85
N ALA A 175 -12.19 5.87 5.52
CA ALA A 175 -11.09 6.23 6.42
C ALA A 175 -9.98 6.98 5.69
N LYS A 176 -9.57 6.53 4.49
CA LYS A 176 -8.57 7.22 3.67
C LYS A 176 -9.03 8.62 3.24
N GLU A 177 -10.31 8.78 2.92
CA GLU A 177 -10.87 10.08 2.56
C GLU A 177 -10.87 11.04 3.75
N LEU A 178 -11.23 10.57 4.94
CA LEU A 178 -11.14 11.36 6.17
C LEU A 178 -9.69 11.73 6.51
N GLU A 179 -8.74 10.79 6.34
CA GLU A 179 -7.31 11.08 6.52
C GLU A 179 -6.79 12.14 5.54
N ARG A 180 -7.27 12.12 4.29
CA ARG A 180 -6.95 13.13 3.28
C ARG A 180 -7.54 14.48 3.66
N SER A 181 -8.83 14.51 4.02
CA SER A 181 -9.51 15.71 4.48
C SER A 181 -8.84 16.31 5.71
N ALA A 182 -8.43 15.50 6.69
CA ALA A 182 -7.75 15.97 7.90
C ALA A 182 -6.37 16.60 7.63
N LYS A 183 -5.73 16.29 6.49
CA LYS A 183 -4.45 16.88 6.06
C LYS A 183 -4.62 18.15 5.23
N ASP A 184 -5.81 18.39 4.70
CA ASP A 184 -6.14 19.59 3.93
C ASP A 184 -6.52 20.74 4.88
N PRO A 185 -5.69 21.81 5.00
CA PRO A 185 -5.92 22.91 5.94
C PRO A 185 -7.26 23.64 5.74
N GLU A 186 -7.79 23.64 4.52
CA GLU A 186 -9.06 24.30 4.18
C GLU A 186 -10.27 23.45 4.55
N SER A 187 -10.08 22.18 4.89
CA SER A 187 -11.18 21.29 5.22
C SER A 187 -11.77 21.62 6.61
N LYS A 188 -13.10 21.46 6.71
CA LYS A 188 -13.81 21.57 7.99
C LYS A 188 -13.26 20.60 9.04
N LEU A 189 -12.78 19.42 8.61
CA LEU A 189 -12.22 18.42 9.49
C LEU A 189 -10.88 18.88 10.06
N ALA A 190 -9.97 19.38 9.24
CA ALA A 190 -8.68 19.91 9.70
C ALA A 190 -8.86 21.09 10.66
N GLN A 191 -9.81 21.98 10.37
CA GLN A 191 -10.16 23.08 11.27
C GLN A 191 -10.69 22.57 12.62
N ALA A 192 -11.53 21.53 12.62
CA ALA A 192 -12.01 20.91 13.86
C ALA A 192 -10.87 20.26 14.67
N VAL A 193 -9.93 19.56 14.00
CA VAL A 193 -8.74 18.99 14.64
C VAL A 193 -7.87 20.08 15.26
N SER A 194 -7.67 21.19 14.55
CA SER A 194 -6.94 22.36 15.07
C SER A 194 -7.62 22.95 16.30
N SER A 195 -8.95 23.05 16.29
CA SER A 195 -9.73 23.52 17.44
C SER A 195 -9.56 22.61 18.66
N ILE A 196 -9.61 21.28 18.47
CA ILE A 196 -9.34 20.31 19.54
C ILE A 196 -7.94 20.52 20.11
N GLN A 197 -6.93 20.66 19.25
CA GLN A 197 -5.56 20.90 19.69
C GLN A 197 -5.46 22.18 20.52
N LYS A 198 -6.08 23.28 20.09
CA LYS A 198 -6.10 24.55 20.85
C LYS A 198 -6.73 24.38 22.23
N THR A 199 -7.85 23.67 22.33
CA THR A 199 -8.51 23.40 23.61
C THR A 199 -7.64 22.54 24.53
N VAL A 200 -6.99 21.50 24.00
CA VAL A 200 -6.07 20.66 24.77
C VAL A 200 -4.85 21.46 25.25
N THR A 201 -4.26 22.29 24.39
CA THR A 201 -3.13 23.15 24.77
C THR A 201 -3.52 24.16 25.84
N ALA A 202 -4.70 24.78 25.74
CA ALA A 202 -5.19 25.70 26.75
C ALA A 202 -5.39 25.02 28.12
N ALA A 203 -6.02 23.85 28.15
CA ALA A 203 -6.20 23.07 29.37
C ALA A 203 -4.86 22.61 29.97
N ALA A 204 -3.91 22.18 29.13
CA ALA A 204 -2.57 21.80 29.58
C ALA A 204 -1.82 23.00 30.21
N GLN A 205 -2.00 24.20 29.67
CA GLN A 205 -1.39 25.42 30.18
C GLN A 205 -2.00 25.86 31.51
N GLU A 206 -3.31 25.72 31.69
CA GLU A 206 -4.00 25.98 32.98
C GLU A 206 -3.45 25.11 34.11
N HIS A 207 -3.09 23.85 33.81
CA HIS A 207 -2.52 22.93 34.79
C HIS A 207 -0.99 23.02 34.93
N MET A 208 -0.30 23.85 34.14
CA MET A 208 1.16 23.95 34.13
C MET A 208 1.72 24.31 35.51
N GLU A 209 1.10 25.26 36.22
CA GLU A 209 1.54 25.67 37.55
C GLU A 209 1.47 24.52 38.57
N HIS A 210 0.39 23.71 38.51
CA HIS A 210 0.24 22.54 39.35
C HIS A 210 1.32 21.49 39.06
N PHE A 211 1.61 21.24 37.79
CA PHE A 211 2.65 20.32 37.35
C PHE A 211 4.06 20.77 37.73
N GLN A 212 4.38 22.05 37.59
CA GLN A 212 5.64 22.63 38.07
C GLN A 212 5.78 22.51 39.58
N GLY A 213 4.68 22.71 40.33
CA GLY A 213 4.65 22.48 41.77
C GLY A 213 4.99 21.03 42.16
N ILE A 214 4.48 20.05 41.40
CA ILE A 214 4.83 18.63 41.58
C ILE A 214 6.31 18.39 41.27
N ALA A 215 6.80 18.87 40.11
CA ALA A 215 8.21 18.71 39.72
C ALA A 215 9.17 19.33 40.76
N GLY A 216 8.80 20.44 41.38
CA GLY A 216 9.55 21.07 42.48
C GLY A 216 9.59 20.22 43.75
N LYS A 217 8.46 19.58 44.14
CA LYS A 217 8.41 18.65 45.28
C LYS A 217 9.26 17.41 45.03
N VAL A 218 9.17 16.83 43.83
CA VAL A 218 9.98 15.67 43.42
C VAL A 218 11.47 16.04 43.43
N THR A 219 11.83 17.21 42.88
CA THR A 219 13.21 17.71 42.89
C THR A 219 13.75 17.86 44.31
N THR A 220 12.94 18.37 45.24
CA THR A 220 13.34 18.51 46.65
C THR A 220 13.65 17.15 47.29
N GLY A 221 12.80 16.14 47.06
CA GLY A 221 13.06 14.78 47.54
C GLY A 221 14.29 14.14 46.87
N PHE A 222 14.47 14.37 45.57
CA PHE A 222 15.57 13.83 44.79
C PHE A 222 16.94 14.41 45.18
N LYS A 223 16.98 15.70 45.55
CA LYS A 223 18.19 16.37 46.05
C LYS A 223 18.73 15.81 47.37
N GLY A 224 17.91 15.09 48.13
CA GLY A 224 18.36 14.38 49.34
C GLY A 224 19.33 13.23 49.04
N VAL A 225 19.28 12.66 47.82
CA VAL A 225 20.16 11.57 47.38
C VAL A 225 21.18 12.05 46.34
N PHE A 226 20.76 12.95 45.44
CA PHE A 226 21.59 13.49 44.37
C PHE A 226 21.55 15.03 44.35
N PRO A 227 22.48 15.71 45.05
CA PRO A 227 22.40 17.16 45.30
C PRO A 227 22.40 18.04 44.05
N GLN A 228 22.98 17.57 42.95
CA GLN A 228 23.14 18.33 41.71
C GLN A 228 22.08 18.02 40.64
N LEU A 229 21.16 17.09 40.89
CA LEU A 229 20.14 16.72 39.91
C LEU A 229 18.79 17.39 40.22
N GLY A 230 18.05 17.73 39.17
CA GLY A 230 16.70 18.30 39.25
C GLY A 230 15.76 17.65 38.25
N VAL A 231 14.46 17.77 38.50
CA VAL A 231 13.41 17.25 37.64
C VAL A 231 12.74 18.41 36.93
N ASN A 232 12.79 18.42 35.60
CA ASN A 232 12.01 19.32 34.75
C ASN A 232 10.88 18.54 34.07
N LEU A 233 9.73 19.18 33.89
CA LEU A 233 8.61 18.64 33.13
C LEU A 233 8.17 19.65 32.09
N ASP A 234 8.43 19.32 30.82
CA ASP A 234 8.01 20.13 29.69
C ASP A 234 6.71 19.55 29.10
N LEU A 235 5.61 20.32 29.13
CA LEU A 235 4.35 19.92 28.52
C LEU A 235 4.25 20.49 27.10
N ASN A 236 4.43 19.63 26.11
CA ASN A 236 4.28 19.95 24.69
C ASN A 236 3.22 19.04 24.07
N PRO A 237 1.92 19.33 24.24
CA PRO A 237 0.86 18.53 23.64
C PRO A 237 0.96 18.60 22.10
N SER A 238 1.26 17.45 21.49
CA SER A 238 1.29 17.29 20.04
C SER A 238 -0.12 17.25 19.44
N SER A 239 -0.22 17.46 18.13
CA SER A 239 -1.49 17.28 17.41
C SER A 239 -2.01 15.84 17.63
N PRO A 240 -3.32 15.67 17.87
CA PRO A 240 -3.87 14.35 18.12
C PRO A 240 -3.75 13.47 16.88
N THR A 241 -3.15 12.28 17.03
CA THR A 241 -3.12 11.27 15.98
C THR A 241 -4.50 10.62 15.89
N LEU A 242 -5.33 11.07 14.94
CA LEU A 242 -6.64 10.49 14.69
C LEU A 242 -6.53 9.22 13.84
N LYS A 243 -6.94 8.09 14.42
CA LYS A 243 -7.03 6.81 13.72
C LYS A 243 -8.45 6.58 13.23
N PHE A 244 -8.80 7.20 12.10
CA PHE A 244 -10.18 7.18 11.58
C PHE A 244 -10.76 5.78 11.37
N ILE A 245 -9.94 4.82 10.92
CA ILE A 245 -10.41 3.44 10.72
C ILE A 245 -10.85 2.79 12.04
N GLU A 246 -10.09 2.96 13.13
CA GLU A 246 -10.44 2.43 14.44
C GLU A 246 -11.71 3.10 14.99
N MET A 247 -11.84 4.43 14.79
CA MET A 247 -13.04 5.19 15.18
C MET A 247 -14.29 4.75 14.42
N LEU A 248 -14.19 4.51 13.11
CA LEU A 248 -15.32 4.04 12.31
C LEU A 248 -15.72 2.62 12.72
N LYS A 249 -14.75 1.73 12.97
CA LYS A 249 -15.01 0.35 13.37
C LYS A 249 -15.70 0.23 14.72
N SER A 250 -15.29 1.02 15.71
CA SER A 250 -15.85 0.91 17.07
C SER A 250 -17.35 1.20 17.14
N GLY A 251 -17.88 2.02 16.22
CA GLY A 251 -19.30 2.31 16.09
C GLY A 251 -20.03 1.51 14.99
N SER A 252 -19.33 0.69 14.22
CA SER A 252 -19.89 0.02 13.04
C SER A 252 -20.09 -1.47 13.27
N GLN A 253 -21.23 -1.99 12.82
CA GLN A 253 -21.51 -3.41 12.78
C GLN A 253 -22.05 -3.82 11.40
N LEU A 254 -21.51 -4.90 10.86
CA LEU A 254 -22.04 -5.52 9.66
C LEU A 254 -23.13 -6.51 10.04
N SER A 255 -24.31 -6.35 9.46
CA SER A 255 -25.48 -7.16 9.76
C SER A 255 -26.10 -7.74 8.49
N VAL A 256 -26.55 -8.98 8.57
CA VAL A 256 -27.28 -9.67 7.52
C VAL A 256 -28.76 -9.71 7.88
N LEU A 257 -29.60 -9.33 6.92
CA LEU A 257 -31.04 -9.45 7.04
C LEU A 257 -31.45 -10.85 6.55
N ASP A 258 -32.05 -11.64 7.42
CA ASP A 258 -32.65 -12.94 7.10
C ASP A 258 -34.17 -12.83 7.31
N GLY A 259 -34.89 -12.61 6.22
CA GLY A 259 -36.31 -12.24 6.26
C GLY A 259 -36.53 -10.92 7.01
N THR A 260 -37.16 -10.99 8.18
CA THR A 260 -37.38 -9.82 9.06
C THR A 260 -36.35 -9.69 10.16
N THR A 261 -35.47 -10.68 10.33
CA THR A 261 -34.53 -10.75 11.45
C THR A 261 -33.19 -10.18 11.03
N ARG A 262 -32.64 -9.29 11.87
CA ARG A 262 -31.30 -8.74 11.69
C ARG A 262 -30.32 -9.52 12.56
N THR A 263 -29.33 -10.13 11.93
CA THR A 263 -28.25 -10.87 12.61
C THR A 263 -26.91 -10.23 12.28
N SER A 264 -25.90 -10.45 13.12
CA SER A 264 -24.54 -9.97 12.80
C SER A 264 -23.89 -10.87 11.74
N ALA A 265 -22.92 -10.34 11.00
CA ALA A 265 -22.13 -11.15 10.07
C ALA A 265 -21.40 -12.31 10.78
N ALA A 266 -20.95 -12.12 12.03
CA ALA A 266 -20.30 -13.18 12.81
C ALA A 266 -21.24 -14.34 13.19
N GLN A 267 -22.55 -14.10 13.26
CA GLN A 267 -23.55 -15.15 13.53
C GLN A 267 -23.85 -16.00 12.29
N GLN A 268 -23.35 -15.63 11.12
CA GLN A 268 -23.59 -16.33 9.88
C GLN A 268 -22.67 -17.54 9.70
N GLY A 269 -23.18 -18.54 8.97
CA GLY A 269 -22.36 -19.68 8.54
C GLY A 269 -21.16 -19.22 7.68
N THR A 270 -20.10 -20.02 7.65
CA THR A 270 -18.86 -19.71 6.92
C THR A 270 -19.11 -19.42 5.43
N GLY A 271 -20.07 -20.13 4.81
CA GLY A 271 -20.46 -19.88 3.41
C GLY A 271 -21.01 -18.47 3.18
N ALA A 272 -21.93 -18.01 4.03
CA ALA A 272 -22.51 -16.67 3.94
C ALA A 272 -21.49 -15.58 4.28
N ARG A 273 -20.62 -15.80 5.29
CA ARG A 273 -19.50 -14.89 5.60
C ARG A 273 -18.55 -14.72 4.42
N ARG A 274 -18.17 -15.83 3.77
CA ARG A 274 -17.33 -15.80 2.56
C ARG A 274 -18.01 -15.13 1.38
N ALA A 275 -19.30 -15.39 1.15
CA ALA A 275 -20.05 -14.72 0.09
C ALA A 275 -20.09 -13.20 0.31
N LEU A 276 -20.31 -12.76 1.55
CA LEU A 276 -20.28 -11.35 1.93
C LEU A 276 -18.89 -10.73 1.75
N PHE A 277 -17.84 -11.46 2.12
CA PHE A 277 -16.45 -11.06 1.86
C PHE A 277 -16.20 -10.80 0.38
N TRP A 278 -16.59 -11.74 -0.48
CA TRP A 278 -16.41 -11.62 -1.92
C TRP A 278 -17.21 -10.47 -2.51
N ALA A 279 -18.46 -10.27 -2.07
CA ALA A 279 -19.28 -9.16 -2.52
C ALA A 279 -18.66 -7.79 -2.14
N ILE A 280 -18.21 -7.64 -0.88
CA ILE A 280 -17.54 -6.41 -0.43
C ILE A 280 -16.23 -6.19 -1.18
N LEU A 281 -15.45 -7.25 -1.38
CA LEU A 281 -14.19 -7.18 -2.12
C LEU A 281 -14.41 -6.76 -3.57
N GLN A 282 -15.41 -7.34 -4.25
CA GLN A 282 -15.73 -6.97 -5.62
C GLN A 282 -16.13 -5.50 -5.73
N VAL A 283 -17.08 -5.05 -4.91
CA VAL A 283 -17.54 -3.64 -4.92
C VAL A 283 -16.38 -2.70 -4.61
N ARG A 284 -15.50 -3.06 -3.67
CA ARG A 284 -14.32 -2.27 -3.36
C ARG A 284 -13.36 -2.18 -4.55
N ASN A 285 -13.10 -3.30 -5.22
CA ASN A 285 -12.22 -3.32 -6.40
C ASN A 285 -12.75 -2.43 -7.51
N GLU A 286 -14.07 -2.46 -7.73
CA GLU A 286 -14.76 -1.58 -8.68
C GLU A 286 -14.60 -0.10 -8.27
N MET A 287 -14.85 0.25 -6.99
CA MET A 287 -14.68 1.62 -6.49
C MET A 287 -13.24 2.14 -6.60
N GLU A 288 -12.25 1.30 -6.25
CA GLU A 288 -10.85 1.68 -6.32
C GLU A 288 -10.38 1.83 -7.77
N ARG A 289 -10.81 0.93 -8.66
CA ARG A 289 -10.57 1.06 -10.11
C ARG A 289 -11.17 2.35 -10.64
N ASP A 290 -12.43 2.63 -10.33
CA ASP A 290 -13.12 3.86 -10.74
C ASP A 290 -12.40 5.12 -10.24
N THR A 291 -12.00 5.13 -8.97
CA THR A 291 -11.24 6.25 -8.37
C THR A 291 -9.91 6.44 -9.07
N ALA A 292 -9.23 5.35 -9.38
CA ALA A 292 -7.91 5.38 -9.99
C ALA A 292 -7.98 5.82 -11.46
N THR A 293 -8.92 5.29 -12.24
CA THR A 293 -9.23 5.74 -13.60
C THR A 293 -9.62 7.22 -13.60
N ARG A 294 -10.40 7.68 -12.62
CA ARG A 294 -10.71 9.10 -12.43
C ARG A 294 -9.46 9.95 -12.22
N ASN A 295 -8.59 9.56 -11.29
CA ASN A 295 -7.36 10.28 -11.01
C ASN A 295 -6.39 10.30 -12.21
N GLU A 296 -6.28 9.20 -12.96
CA GLU A 296 -5.44 9.15 -14.16
C GLU A 296 -5.98 10.04 -15.27
N TYR A 297 -7.29 10.00 -15.50
CA TYR A 297 -7.95 10.89 -16.45
C TYR A 297 -7.71 12.35 -16.12
N GLN A 298 -7.90 12.75 -14.84
CA GLN A 298 -7.59 14.10 -14.37
C GLN A 298 -6.12 14.46 -14.62
N LYS A 299 -5.19 13.59 -14.25
CA LYS A 299 -3.75 13.84 -14.40
C LYS A 299 -3.34 14.00 -15.87
N ASN A 300 -3.94 13.24 -16.77
CA ASN A 300 -3.71 13.35 -18.21
C ASN A 300 -4.21 14.70 -18.73
N LEU A 301 -5.42 15.11 -18.36
CA LEU A 301 -5.95 16.44 -18.69
C LEU A 301 -5.08 17.57 -18.14
N GLU A 302 -4.61 17.47 -16.89
CA GLU A 302 -3.69 18.46 -16.29
C GLU A 302 -2.35 18.52 -17.03
N LYS A 303 -1.82 17.38 -17.45
CA LYS A 303 -0.59 17.30 -18.25
C LYS A 303 -0.77 17.95 -19.62
N ASP A 304 -1.88 17.69 -20.29
CA ASP A 304 -2.20 18.27 -21.60
C ASP A 304 -2.42 19.78 -21.48
N LEU A 305 -3.15 20.23 -20.46
CA LEU A 305 -3.31 21.64 -20.13
C LEU A 305 -1.95 22.32 -19.90
N THR A 306 -1.07 21.69 -19.11
CA THR A 306 0.28 22.20 -18.84
C THR A 306 1.12 22.24 -20.12
N ALA A 307 0.98 21.25 -21.01
CA ALA A 307 1.69 21.22 -22.29
C ALA A 307 1.23 22.34 -23.24
N LEU A 308 -0.06 22.66 -23.24
CA LEU A 308 -0.64 23.75 -24.03
C LEU A 308 -0.33 25.14 -23.45
N LEU A 309 -0.21 25.25 -22.12
CA LEU A 309 0.17 26.50 -21.44
C LEU A 309 1.67 26.82 -21.52
N LYS A 310 2.53 25.85 -21.85
CA LYS A 310 3.96 26.12 -22.05
C LYS A 310 4.14 27.06 -23.24
N PRO A 311 4.88 28.18 -23.08
CA PRO A 311 5.16 29.06 -24.20
C PRO A 311 6.02 28.30 -25.21
N LYS A 312 5.43 27.86 -26.34
CA LYS A 312 6.22 27.46 -27.50
C LYS A 312 6.95 28.71 -27.99
N ALA A 313 8.22 28.83 -27.61
CA ALA A 313 9.16 29.65 -28.35
C ALA A 313 9.12 29.20 -29.82
N LYS A 314 8.64 30.12 -30.67
CA LYS A 314 8.47 30.01 -32.13
C LYS A 314 7.33 29.08 -32.57
N SER A 315 6.22 29.71 -32.96
CA SER A 315 5.30 29.18 -33.96
C SER A 315 6.07 28.77 -35.22
N ALA A 316 6.39 27.48 -35.33
CA ALA A 316 6.66 26.89 -36.63
C ALA A 316 5.34 26.94 -37.42
N LYS A 317 5.27 27.85 -38.39
CA LYS A 317 4.31 27.97 -39.49
C LYS A 317 3.12 26.99 -39.44
N GLY A 318 1.93 27.49 -39.09
CA GLY A 318 0.68 26.96 -39.69
C GLY A 318 -0.51 26.69 -38.79
N GLU A 319 -0.40 26.64 -37.45
CA GLU A 319 -1.58 26.47 -36.59
C GLU A 319 -2.10 27.82 -36.06
N PRO A 320 -3.37 28.19 -36.33
CA PRO A 320 -3.94 29.44 -35.86
C PRO A 320 -4.09 29.43 -34.34
N VAL A 321 -3.67 30.52 -33.69
CA VAL A 321 -3.70 30.76 -32.22
C VAL A 321 -5.08 30.52 -31.60
N ILE A 322 -6.15 30.69 -32.37
CA ILE A 322 -7.55 30.47 -31.98
C ILE A 322 -7.80 29.00 -31.56
N ASN A 323 -7.20 28.03 -32.26
CA ASN A 323 -7.40 26.59 -32.01
C ASN A 323 -6.74 26.14 -30.68
N ALA A 324 -5.69 26.83 -30.24
CA ALA A 324 -5.00 26.51 -28.99
C ALA A 324 -5.79 26.99 -27.75
N GLN A 325 -6.42 28.17 -27.83
CA GLN A 325 -7.23 28.71 -26.75
C GLN A 325 -8.53 27.92 -26.57
N GLU A 326 -9.20 27.55 -27.68
CA GLU A 326 -10.39 26.68 -27.65
C GLU A 326 -10.10 25.33 -26.97
N LYS A 327 -8.96 24.69 -27.29
CA LYS A 327 -8.52 23.44 -26.64
C LYS A 327 -8.24 23.61 -25.14
N ILE A 328 -7.66 24.74 -24.73
CA ILE A 328 -7.43 25.05 -23.32
C ILE A 328 -8.76 25.17 -22.58
N ASP A 329 -9.74 25.87 -23.16
CA ASP A 329 -11.04 26.08 -22.55
C ASP A 329 -11.87 24.77 -22.52
N GLU A 330 -11.74 23.94 -23.55
CA GLU A 330 -12.30 22.58 -23.58
C GLU A 330 -11.73 21.70 -22.46
N ILE A 331 -10.40 21.65 -22.30
CA ILE A 331 -9.76 20.84 -21.24
C ILE A 331 -10.14 21.36 -19.85
N LYS A 332 -10.24 22.68 -19.66
CA LYS A 332 -10.72 23.26 -18.39
C LYS A 332 -12.18 22.90 -18.11
N ALA A 333 -13.04 22.93 -19.12
CA ALA A 333 -14.44 22.52 -19.00
C ALA A 333 -14.54 21.02 -18.65
N LEU A 334 -13.71 20.17 -19.26
CA LEU A 334 -13.61 18.75 -18.94
C LEU A 334 -13.13 18.51 -17.50
N LEU A 335 -12.13 19.27 -17.02
CA LEU A 335 -11.66 19.20 -15.63
C LEU A 335 -12.74 19.64 -14.63
N ALA A 336 -13.47 20.71 -14.93
CA ALA A 336 -14.59 21.17 -14.10
C ALA A 336 -15.71 20.13 -14.05
N ALA A 337 -16.16 19.63 -15.21
CA ALA A 337 -17.17 18.58 -15.31
C ALA A 337 -16.73 17.29 -14.61
N HIS A 338 -15.44 16.94 -14.69
CA HIS A 338 -14.87 15.79 -13.98
C HIS A 338 -14.94 15.98 -12.45
N SER A 339 -14.60 17.17 -11.94
CA SER A 339 -14.72 17.50 -10.52
C SER A 339 -16.16 17.47 -9.99
N GLU A 340 -17.13 17.69 -10.89
CA GLU A 340 -18.58 17.61 -10.62
C GLU A 340 -19.16 16.19 -10.78
N GLY A 341 -18.33 15.21 -11.17
CA GLY A 341 -18.70 13.79 -11.20
C GLY A 341 -19.17 13.26 -12.56
N ALA A 342 -18.90 13.97 -13.67
CA ALA A 342 -19.23 13.50 -15.01
C ALA A 342 -18.64 12.09 -15.33
N PRO A 343 -19.34 11.28 -16.14
CA PRO A 343 -18.86 9.96 -16.55
C PRO A 343 -17.60 10.09 -17.42
N ILE A 344 -16.64 9.19 -17.21
CA ILE A 344 -15.41 9.12 -18.03
C ILE A 344 -15.71 8.27 -19.27
N PRO A 345 -15.24 8.67 -20.47
CA PRO A 345 -15.23 7.80 -21.63
C PRO A 345 -14.56 6.46 -21.28
N LYS A 346 -15.25 5.34 -21.52
CA LYS A 346 -14.66 4.01 -21.31
C LYS A 346 -13.49 3.84 -22.27
N ASP A 347 -12.27 3.86 -21.76
CA ASP A 347 -11.09 3.50 -22.54
C ASP A 347 -11.06 1.97 -22.69
N GLU A 348 -11.26 1.47 -23.91
CA GLU A 348 -11.12 0.04 -24.23
C GLU A 348 -9.68 -0.48 -24.02
N GLY A 349 -8.73 0.43 -23.78
CA GLY A 349 -7.33 0.14 -23.49
C GLY A 349 -6.93 0.10 -22.01
N ASP A 350 -7.86 0.14 -21.04
CA ASP A 350 -7.63 0.32 -19.60
C ASP A 350 -6.26 -0.18 -19.08
N VAL A 351 -5.39 0.80 -18.80
CA VAL A 351 -3.95 0.64 -18.64
C VAL A 351 -3.57 0.47 -17.16
N ALA A 352 -4.23 -0.51 -16.52
CA ALA A 352 -3.87 -1.23 -15.29
C ALA A 352 -3.58 -0.40 -14.01
N PHE A 353 -4.53 -0.44 -13.07
CA PHE A 353 -4.27 -0.31 -11.64
C PHE A 353 -4.11 -1.70 -10.98
N PRO A 354 -3.38 -1.81 -9.86
CA PRO A 354 -3.13 -3.10 -9.24
C PRO A 354 -4.45 -3.70 -8.79
N GLY A 355 -4.77 -4.89 -9.30
CA GLY A 355 -5.79 -5.73 -8.70
C GLY A 355 -5.36 -6.17 -7.29
N TYR A 356 -6.21 -6.95 -6.64
CA TYR A 356 -5.84 -7.60 -5.39
C TYR A 356 -5.30 -8.99 -5.65
N LEU A 357 -4.25 -9.37 -4.92
CA LEU A 357 -3.81 -10.76 -4.87
C LEU A 357 -4.41 -11.39 -3.62
N LEU A 358 -5.31 -12.34 -3.83
CA LEU A 358 -5.89 -13.07 -2.70
C LEU A 358 -4.96 -14.21 -2.29
N LEU A 359 -4.48 -14.13 -1.06
CA LEU A 359 -3.64 -15.13 -0.42
C LEU A 359 -4.51 -15.96 0.52
N ILE A 360 -4.96 -17.13 0.07
CA ILE A 360 -5.76 -18.03 0.87
C ILE A 360 -4.84 -19.08 1.50
N ASP A 361 -4.87 -19.18 2.82
CA ASP A 361 -4.24 -20.27 3.56
C ASP A 361 -5.33 -21.28 3.94
N GLU A 362 -5.25 -22.53 3.48
CA GLU A 362 -6.21 -23.58 3.85
C GLU A 362 -5.74 -24.36 5.08
N PRO A 363 -6.65 -24.82 5.95
CA PRO A 363 -6.24 -25.44 7.20
C PRO A 363 -5.64 -26.79 6.87
N THR A 364 -4.49 -27.06 7.48
CA THR A 364 -3.90 -28.39 7.47
C THR A 364 -4.82 -29.30 8.27
N SER A 365 -5.58 -30.16 7.60
CA SER A 365 -6.26 -31.25 8.30
C SER A 365 -5.19 -32.17 8.87
N PRO A 366 -5.07 -32.33 10.20
CA PRO A 366 -4.27 -33.41 10.74
C PRO A 366 -4.88 -34.71 10.20
N ARG A 367 -4.07 -35.50 9.49
CA ARG A 367 -4.42 -36.91 9.30
C ARG A 367 -4.34 -37.53 10.69
N PHE A 368 -5.50 -37.74 11.30
CA PHE A 368 -5.62 -38.59 12.49
C PHE A 368 -5.38 -40.04 12.09
#